data_AF-A0A3Q2ZHT0-F1
#
_entry.id   AF-A0A3Q2ZHT0-F1
#
_cell.length_a   1.000
_cell.length_b   1.000
_cell.length_c   1.000
_cell.angle_alpha   90.00
_cell.angle_beta   90.00
_cell.angle_gamma   90.00
#
_symmetry.space_group_name_H-M   'P 1'
#
loop_
_entity.id
_entity.type
_entity.pdbx_description
1 polymer ?
#
loop_
_entity_poly.entity_id
_entity_poly.type
_entity_poly.pdbx_seq_one_letter_code
_entity_poly.pdbx_strand_id
1 'polypeptide(L)'
;MTPTSVLFIFLQLCCLQMMLVSMPTCKLPGRVVQNTHNLLRDLGEPFPVHCRQYNNQILFPDSALSSGSCRWTSLVVYESLRGAGLMFEEHELPEGEGRVTWDEQKLDNYLNLQDRLLSTCLQLNTTEASGVLSPYFSNVTAVVEQQASSSCGWEALRRDVLWVLNSALRKHRGCFNWTRAH
;
A
#
# COMPACT_ATOMS: atom_id res chain seq x y z
N MET A 1 -30.15 -38.22 21.08
CA MET A 1 -29.55 -37.73 19.81
C MET A 1 -29.04 -38.94 19.06
N THR A 2 -29.43 -39.14 17.80
CA THR A 2 -28.99 -40.30 17.01
C THR A 2 -27.55 -40.10 16.54
N PRO A 3 -26.76 -41.17 16.40
CA PRO A 3 -25.35 -41.10 15.96
C PRO A 3 -25.20 -40.41 14.60
N THR A 4 -26.23 -40.49 13.76
CA THR A 4 -26.33 -39.79 12.47
C THR A 4 -26.34 -38.26 12.62
N SER A 5 -27.11 -37.72 13.57
CA SER A 5 -27.18 -36.26 13.79
C SER A 5 -25.86 -35.68 14.29
N VAL A 6 -25.11 -36.42 15.11
CA VAL A 6 -23.81 -35.99 15.62
C VAL A 6 -22.77 -35.95 14.48
N LEU A 7 -22.79 -36.95 13.58
CA LEU A 7 -21.93 -37.00 12.41
C LEU A 7 -22.17 -35.82 11.46
N PHE A 8 -23.44 -35.44 11.23
CA PHE A 8 -23.79 -34.28 10.39
C PHE A 8 -23.28 -32.96 10.98
N ILE A 9 -23.36 -32.79 12.30
CA ILE A 9 -22.85 -31.59 12.98
C ILE A 9 -21.33 -31.48 12.83
N PHE A 10 -20.59 -32.59 13.00
CA PHE A 10 -19.14 -32.59 12.81
C PHE A 10 -18.74 -32.30 11.36
N LEU A 11 -19.46 -32.84 10.38
CA LEU A 11 -19.24 -32.55 8.96
C LEU A 11 -19.49 -31.07 8.64
N GLN A 12 -20.56 -30.48 9.17
CA GLN A 12 -20.85 -29.05 9.00
C GLN A 12 -19.78 -28.15 9.62
N LEU A 13 -19.32 -28.48 10.83
CA LEU A 13 -18.22 -27.76 11.49
C LEU A 13 -16.90 -27.89 10.70
N CYS A 14 -16.60 -29.07 10.17
CA CYS A 14 -15.41 -29.30 9.35
C CYS A 14 -15.48 -28.51 8.04
N CYS A 15 -16.63 -28.50 7.35
CA CYS A 15 -16.84 -27.68 6.16
C CYS A 15 -16.69 -26.18 6.47
N LEU A 16 -17.25 -25.70 7.58
CA LEU A 16 -17.14 -24.29 7.99
C LEU A 16 -15.68 -23.91 8.30
N GLN A 17 -14.95 -24.77 9.00
CA GLN A 17 -13.52 -24.59 9.27
C GLN A 17 -12.71 -24.57 7.97
N MET A 18 -12.97 -25.48 7.04
CA MET A 18 -12.29 -25.51 5.74
C MET A 18 -12.56 -24.24 4.94
N MET A 19 -13.79 -23.71 4.93
CA MET A 19 -14.14 -22.45 4.26
C MET A 19 -13.46 -21.23 4.92
N LEU A 20 -13.29 -21.23 6.25
CA LEU A 20 -12.57 -20.17 6.97
C LEU A 20 -11.06 -20.18 6.70
N VAL A 21 -10.47 -21.37 6.51
CA VAL A 21 -9.02 -21.53 6.25
C VAL A 21 -8.67 -21.37 4.76
N SER A 22 -9.63 -21.60 3.86
CA SER A 22 -9.44 -21.52 2.40
C SER A 22 -9.77 -20.17 1.78
N MET A 23 -9.92 -19.09 2.57
CA MET A 23 -9.96 -17.75 1.99
C MET A 23 -8.68 -17.52 1.15
N PRO A 24 -8.81 -17.29 -0.16
CA PRO A 24 -7.64 -17.10 -1.01
C PRO A 24 -6.88 -15.89 -0.47
N THR A 25 -5.65 -16.12 -0.03
CA THR A 25 -4.74 -15.03 0.30
C THR A 25 -4.44 -14.32 -1.01
N CYS A 26 -5.00 -13.13 -1.20
CA CYS A 26 -4.68 -12.37 -2.40
C CYS A 26 -3.18 -12.07 -2.42
N LYS A 27 -2.52 -12.53 -3.48
CA LYS A 27 -1.10 -12.30 -3.71
C LYS A 27 -0.94 -11.27 -4.80
N LEU A 28 -0.42 -10.10 -4.45
CA LEU A 28 -0.16 -9.05 -5.42
C LEU A 28 0.84 -9.55 -6.49
N PRO A 29 0.66 -9.22 -7.78
CA PRO A 29 1.59 -9.60 -8.83
C PRO A 29 2.94 -8.91 -8.65
N GLY A 30 3.98 -9.68 -8.33
CA GLY A 30 5.29 -9.16 -7.94
C GLY A 30 5.98 -8.31 -9.00
N ARG A 31 5.79 -8.65 -10.29
CA ARG A 31 6.29 -7.81 -11.41
C ARG A 31 5.61 -6.45 -11.47
N VAL A 32 4.31 -6.40 -11.21
CA VAL A 32 3.56 -5.14 -11.20
C VAL A 32 4.01 -4.30 -10.01
N VAL A 33 4.11 -4.88 -8.81
CA VAL A 33 4.67 -4.20 -7.62
C VAL A 33 6.09 -3.66 -7.89
N GLN A 34 6.94 -4.44 -8.56
CA GLN A 34 8.30 -4.01 -8.93
C GLN A 34 8.29 -2.85 -9.93
N ASN A 35 7.40 -2.88 -10.93
CA ASN A 35 7.29 -1.80 -11.89
C ASN A 35 6.72 -0.52 -11.25
N THR A 36 5.71 -0.64 -10.39
CA THR A 36 5.17 0.46 -9.57
C THR A 36 6.27 1.09 -8.72
N HIS A 37 7.10 0.28 -8.05
CA HIS A 37 8.27 0.75 -7.32
C HIS A 37 9.24 1.54 -8.20
N ASN A 38 9.59 1.01 -9.38
CA ASN A 38 10.55 1.65 -10.27
C ASN A 38 10.04 3.00 -10.79
N LEU A 39 8.76 3.07 -11.17
CA LEU A 39 8.14 4.33 -11.60
C LEU A 39 8.17 5.37 -10.47
N LEU A 40 7.80 4.99 -9.25
CA LEU A 40 7.80 5.90 -8.11
C LEU A 40 9.21 6.36 -7.70
N ARG A 41 10.21 5.48 -7.82
CA ARG A 41 11.63 5.80 -7.62
C ARG A 41 12.11 6.85 -8.62
N ASP A 42 11.77 6.64 -9.89
CA ASP A 42 12.25 7.45 -11.01
C ASP A 42 11.32 8.65 -11.30
N LEU A 43 10.27 8.84 -10.48
CA LEU A 43 9.24 9.86 -10.65
C LEU A 43 9.79 11.28 -10.53
N GLY A 44 10.75 11.50 -9.64
CA GLY A 44 11.34 12.81 -9.41
C GLY A 44 12.74 12.71 -8.80
N GLU A 45 13.34 13.86 -8.57
CA GLU A 45 14.67 14.00 -7.96
C GLU A 45 14.74 13.38 -6.55
N PRO A 46 15.95 13.22 -5.97
CA PRO A 46 16.09 12.79 -4.58
C PRO A 46 15.31 13.67 -3.59
N PHE A 47 14.89 13.08 -2.47
CA PHE A 47 14.08 13.76 -1.44
C PHE A 47 14.70 15.11 -1.02
N PRO A 48 13.98 16.24 -1.18
CA PRO A 48 14.56 17.56 -0.97
C PRO A 48 15.05 17.79 0.46
N VAL A 49 16.23 18.40 0.60
CA VAL A 49 16.85 18.63 1.92
C VAL A 49 15.98 19.53 2.81
N HIS A 50 15.36 20.56 2.23
CA HIS A 50 14.48 21.48 2.97
C HIS A 50 13.23 20.78 3.52
N CYS A 51 12.76 19.69 2.89
CA CYS A 51 11.61 18.93 3.35
C CYS A 51 11.89 18.05 4.58
N ARG A 52 13.17 17.85 4.94
CA ARG A 52 13.54 17.02 6.10
C ARG A 52 13.00 17.55 7.43
N GLN A 53 12.71 18.84 7.53
CA GLN A 53 12.11 19.43 8.73
C GLN A 53 10.71 18.87 9.05
N TYR A 54 10.00 18.33 8.05
CA TYR A 54 8.68 17.72 8.21
C TYR A 54 8.73 16.23 8.58
N ASN A 55 9.91 15.61 8.64
CA ASN A 55 10.05 14.18 8.94
C ASN A 55 9.45 13.80 10.30
N ASN A 56 9.51 14.70 11.29
CA ASN A 56 8.94 14.43 12.61
C ASN A 56 7.40 14.51 12.62
N GLN A 57 6.80 15.15 11.61
CA GLN A 57 5.35 15.27 11.44
C GLN A 57 4.81 14.07 10.63
N ILE A 58 5.55 13.65 9.61
CA ILE A 58 5.19 12.54 8.73
C ILE A 58 6.06 11.32 9.06
N LEU A 59 5.57 10.51 9.99
CA LEU A 59 6.21 9.27 10.43
C LEU A 59 5.42 8.08 9.93
N PHE A 60 5.99 7.34 8.97
CA PHE A 60 5.45 6.05 8.58
C PHE A 60 5.66 5.05 9.74
N PRO A 61 4.67 4.21 10.09
CA PRO A 61 4.81 3.26 11.19
C PRO A 61 5.79 2.13 10.82
N ASP A 62 7.03 2.20 11.33
CA ASP A 62 8.08 1.20 11.12
C ASP A 62 7.64 -0.24 11.45
N SER A 63 6.74 -0.39 12.42
CA SER A 63 6.17 -1.69 12.81
C SER A 63 5.40 -2.38 11.69
N ALA A 64 4.88 -1.63 10.71
CA ALA A 64 4.06 -2.17 9.64
C ALA A 64 4.82 -3.19 8.76
N LEU A 65 6.15 -3.10 8.65
CA LEU A 65 6.97 -3.99 7.80
C LEU A 65 8.07 -4.75 8.56
N SER A 66 8.04 -4.76 9.89
CA SER A 66 9.14 -5.29 10.70
C SER A 66 9.10 -6.82 10.89
N SER A 67 7.93 -7.46 10.87
CA SER A 67 7.82 -8.91 11.16
C SER A 67 6.52 -9.56 10.64
N GLY A 68 5.93 -8.98 9.61
CA GLY A 68 4.61 -9.39 9.11
C GLY A 68 4.58 -10.74 8.39
N SER A 69 3.48 -11.47 8.54
CA SER A 69 3.14 -12.58 7.64
C SER A 69 2.98 -12.07 6.20
N CYS A 70 2.98 -12.97 5.21
CA CYS A 70 2.71 -12.56 3.82
C CYS A 70 1.35 -11.89 3.65
N ARG A 71 0.34 -12.32 4.41
CA ARG A 71 -0.97 -11.67 4.44
C ARG A 71 -0.84 -10.23 4.91
N TRP A 72 -0.15 -9.99 6.02
CA TRP A 72 0.06 -8.65 6.57
C TRP A 72 0.85 -7.77 5.60
N THR A 73 1.91 -8.29 5.02
CA THR A 73 2.73 -7.56 4.04
C THR A 73 1.88 -7.12 2.84
N SER A 74 1.06 -8.01 2.27
CA SER A 74 0.16 -7.66 1.17
C SER A 74 -0.84 -6.58 1.59
N LEU A 75 -1.38 -6.64 2.80
CA LEU A 75 -2.29 -5.62 3.32
C LEU A 75 -1.61 -4.26 3.46
N VAL A 76 -0.40 -4.20 4.02
CA VAL A 76 0.33 -2.94 4.16
C VAL A 76 0.68 -2.34 2.81
N VAL A 77 1.13 -3.16 1.84
CA VAL A 77 1.39 -2.69 0.47
C VAL A 77 0.12 -2.18 -0.19
N TYR A 78 -0.97 -2.96 -0.11
CA TYR A 78 -2.26 -2.59 -0.68
C TYR A 78 -2.78 -1.27 -0.08
N GLU A 79 -2.77 -1.14 1.24
CA GLU A 79 -3.25 0.05 1.94
C GLU A 79 -2.38 1.28 1.69
N SER A 80 -1.05 1.10 1.61
CA SER A 80 -0.15 2.21 1.28
C SER A 80 -0.42 2.73 -0.14
N LEU A 81 -0.65 1.81 -1.10
CA LEU A 81 -1.02 2.17 -2.46
C LEU A 81 -2.42 2.81 -2.51
N ARG A 82 -3.41 2.25 -1.80
CA ARG A 82 -4.77 2.79 -1.76
C ARG A 82 -4.81 4.20 -1.18
N GLY A 83 -4.21 4.40 -0.01
CA GLY A 83 -4.16 5.71 0.63
C GLY A 83 -3.42 6.74 -0.21
N ALA A 84 -2.33 6.35 -0.87
CA ALA A 84 -1.66 7.25 -1.83
C ALA A 84 -2.56 7.61 -3.02
N GLY A 85 -3.35 6.67 -3.53
CA GLY A 85 -4.32 6.93 -4.60
C GLY A 85 -5.38 7.94 -4.16
N LEU A 86 -5.96 7.75 -2.98
CA LEU A 86 -6.92 8.69 -2.40
C LEU A 86 -6.34 10.09 -2.23
N MET A 87 -5.06 10.21 -1.85
CA MET A 87 -4.40 11.52 -1.79
C MET A 87 -4.44 12.24 -3.16
N PHE A 88 -4.18 11.55 -4.26
CA PHE A 88 -4.25 12.12 -5.62
C PHE A 88 -5.68 12.41 -6.09
N GLU A 89 -6.68 11.69 -5.60
CA GLU A 89 -8.08 11.93 -5.91
C GLU A 89 -8.64 13.14 -5.16
N GLU A 90 -8.21 13.34 -3.91
CA GLU A 90 -8.75 14.35 -3.01
C GLU A 90 -7.96 15.67 -3.01
N HIS A 91 -6.69 15.66 -3.45
CA HIS A 91 -5.80 16.81 -3.36
C HIS A 91 -5.04 17.04 -4.67
N GLU A 92 -4.89 18.30 -5.05
CA GLU A 92 -4.11 18.70 -6.21
C GLU A 92 -2.62 18.78 -5.89
N LEU A 93 -1.78 18.51 -6.90
CA LEU A 93 -0.35 18.78 -6.80
C LEU A 93 -0.11 20.29 -6.76
N PRO A 94 0.88 20.78 -5.97
CA PRO A 94 1.17 22.20 -5.90
C PRO A 94 1.63 22.72 -7.27
N GLU A 95 1.03 23.81 -7.73
CA GLU A 95 1.39 24.52 -8.96
C GLU A 95 2.28 25.75 -8.67
N GLY A 96 3.06 26.18 -9.66
CA GLY A 96 3.86 27.41 -9.57
C GLY A 96 5.11 27.28 -8.69
N GLU A 97 5.33 28.27 -7.81
CA GLU A 97 6.47 28.29 -6.90
C GLU A 97 6.28 27.22 -5.81
N GLY A 98 7.22 26.28 -5.73
CA GLY A 98 7.11 25.14 -4.83
C GLY A 98 6.46 23.90 -5.44
N ARG A 99 6.22 23.86 -6.76
CA ARG A 99 5.78 22.64 -7.46
C ARG A 99 6.71 21.45 -7.23
N VAL A 100 6.15 20.25 -7.28
CA VAL A 100 6.96 19.03 -7.40
C VAL A 100 7.62 18.96 -8.79
N THR A 101 8.78 18.33 -8.87
CA THR A 101 9.56 18.17 -10.11
C THR A 101 9.27 16.84 -10.81
N TRP A 102 8.08 16.30 -10.58
CA TRP A 102 7.73 14.95 -11.01
C TRP A 102 7.49 14.87 -12.52
N ASP A 103 7.93 13.77 -13.10
CA ASP A 103 7.68 13.41 -14.50
C ASP A 103 6.23 12.96 -14.66
N GLU A 104 5.44 13.76 -15.37
CA GLU A 104 3.99 13.55 -15.56
C GLU A 104 3.69 12.20 -16.23
N GLN A 105 4.50 11.77 -17.20
CA GLN A 105 4.29 10.50 -17.88
C GLN A 105 4.56 9.32 -16.94
N LYS A 106 5.58 9.41 -16.07
CA LYS A 106 5.83 8.39 -15.05
C LYS A 106 4.76 8.38 -13.97
N LEU A 107 4.23 9.55 -13.60
CA LEU A 107 3.11 9.66 -12.67
C LEU A 107 1.88 8.92 -13.20
N ASP A 108 1.48 9.21 -14.44
CA ASP A 108 0.35 8.55 -15.09
C ASP A 108 0.54 7.03 -15.15
N ASN A 109 1.72 6.57 -15.57
CA ASN A 109 2.03 5.14 -15.58
C ASN A 109 2.01 4.52 -14.17
N TYR A 110 2.46 5.26 -13.14
CA TYR A 110 2.42 4.81 -11.76
C TYR A 110 0.98 4.61 -11.30
N LEU A 111 0.10 5.60 -11.54
CA LEU A 111 -1.32 5.55 -11.17
C LEU A 111 -2.03 4.40 -11.89
N ASN A 112 -1.73 4.17 -13.18
CA ASN A 112 -2.26 3.03 -13.93
C ASN A 112 -1.85 1.67 -13.33
N LEU A 113 -0.58 1.52 -12.91
CA LEU A 113 -0.15 0.27 -12.26
C LEU A 113 -0.70 0.13 -10.84
N GLN A 114 -0.86 1.24 -10.12
CA GLN A 114 -1.48 1.28 -8.79
C GLN A 114 -2.94 0.77 -8.89
N ASP A 115 -3.75 1.32 -9.79
CA ASP A 115 -5.13 0.86 -10.01
C ASP A 115 -5.20 -0.64 -10.36
N ARG A 116 -4.29 -1.10 -11.23
CA ARG A 116 -4.18 -2.53 -11.56
C ARG A 116 -3.86 -3.41 -10.34
N LEU A 117 -3.04 -2.94 -9.40
CA LEU A 117 -2.75 -3.67 -8.17
C LEU A 117 -3.97 -3.71 -7.24
N LEU A 118 -4.69 -2.59 -7.11
CA LEU A 118 -5.86 -2.47 -6.26
C LEU A 118 -7.03 -3.34 -6.79
N SER A 119 -7.23 -3.37 -8.11
CA SER A 119 -8.22 -4.25 -8.76
C SER A 119 -7.91 -5.75 -8.64
N THR A 120 -6.64 -6.14 -8.45
CA THR A 120 -6.26 -7.55 -8.30
C THR A 120 -6.76 -8.14 -6.96
N CYS A 121 -6.94 -7.31 -5.93
CA CYS A 121 -7.20 -7.75 -4.57
C CYS A 121 -8.40 -7.06 -3.89
N LEU A 122 -9.47 -6.77 -4.65
CA LEU A 122 -10.65 -6.02 -4.18
C LEU A 122 -11.32 -6.58 -2.91
N GLN A 123 -11.14 -7.87 -2.60
CA GLN A 123 -11.77 -8.53 -1.44
C GLN A 123 -10.87 -8.57 -0.19
N LEU A 124 -9.73 -7.89 -0.18
CA LEU A 124 -8.90 -7.82 1.03
C LEU A 124 -9.63 -7.05 2.14
N ASN A 125 -9.87 -7.73 3.27
CA ASN A 125 -10.24 -7.04 4.50
C ASN A 125 -9.02 -6.25 5.00
N THR A 126 -9.13 -4.94 4.93
CA THR A 126 -8.05 -3.98 5.17
C THR A 126 -8.19 -3.22 6.47
N THR A 127 -9.22 -3.51 7.28
CA THR A 127 -9.51 -2.76 8.52
C THR A 127 -8.31 -2.66 9.46
N GLU A 128 -7.56 -3.75 9.64
CA GLU A 128 -6.40 -3.77 10.53
C GLU A 128 -5.26 -2.88 10.00
N ALA A 129 -4.90 -3.03 8.72
CA ALA A 129 -3.84 -2.23 8.11
C ALA A 129 -4.24 -0.76 7.96
N SER A 130 -5.52 -0.47 7.69
CA SER A 130 -6.07 0.88 7.70
C SER A 130 -5.94 1.49 9.11
N GLY A 131 -6.32 0.78 10.18
CA GLY A 131 -6.16 1.27 11.54
C GLY A 131 -4.71 1.67 11.89
N VAL A 132 -3.72 0.99 11.31
CA VAL A 132 -2.29 1.30 11.49
C VAL A 132 -1.85 2.50 10.64
N LEU A 133 -2.35 2.63 9.41
CA LEU A 133 -1.85 3.59 8.42
C LEU A 133 -2.65 4.90 8.36
N SER A 134 -3.91 4.92 8.83
CA SER A 134 -4.75 6.12 8.81
C SER A 134 -4.10 7.32 9.52
N PRO A 135 -3.47 7.17 10.72
CA PRO A 135 -2.78 8.30 11.35
C PRO A 135 -1.64 8.87 10.51
N TYR A 136 -0.91 8.02 9.80
CA TYR A 136 0.15 8.44 8.87
C TYR A 136 -0.44 9.27 7.72
N PHE A 137 -1.51 8.79 7.08
CA PHE A 137 -2.16 9.53 5.99
C PHE A 137 -2.75 10.85 6.47
N SER A 138 -3.38 10.90 7.66
CA SER A 138 -3.84 12.17 8.25
C SER A 138 -2.71 13.17 8.45
N ASN A 139 -1.52 12.72 8.87
CA ASN A 139 -0.36 13.61 9.01
C ASN A 139 0.18 14.08 7.66
N VAL A 140 0.17 13.22 6.63
CA VAL A 140 0.53 13.63 5.26
C VAL A 140 -0.45 14.70 4.78
N THR A 141 -1.76 14.47 4.91
CA THR A 141 -2.82 15.43 4.55
C THR A 141 -2.59 16.78 5.22
N ALA A 142 -2.35 16.79 6.53
CA ALA A 142 -2.11 18.02 7.28
C ALA A 142 -0.93 18.85 6.75
N VAL A 143 0.09 18.21 6.16
CA VAL A 143 1.23 18.89 5.52
C VAL A 143 0.93 19.26 4.06
N VAL A 144 0.19 18.43 3.34
CA VAL A 144 -0.24 18.71 1.95
C VAL A 144 -1.15 19.94 1.88
N GLU A 145 -2.05 20.11 2.86
CA GLU A 145 -2.98 21.24 2.95
C GLU A 145 -2.31 22.56 3.36
N GLN A 146 -1.10 22.50 3.91
CA GLN A 146 -0.32 23.69 4.23
C GLN A 146 0.38 24.22 2.97
N GLN A 147 -0.05 25.38 2.47
CA GLN A 147 0.44 25.94 1.20
C GLN A 147 1.98 26.01 1.10
N ALA A 148 2.67 26.42 2.16
CA ALA A 148 4.13 26.56 2.17
C ALA A 148 4.91 25.23 2.24
N SER A 149 4.24 24.12 2.56
CA SER A 149 4.86 22.80 2.77
C SER A 149 4.22 21.68 1.95
N SER A 150 3.25 22.02 1.09
CA SER A 150 2.47 21.07 0.29
C SER A 150 3.36 20.10 -0.50
N SER A 151 4.38 20.62 -1.20
CA SER A 151 5.33 19.78 -1.95
C SER A 151 6.16 18.86 -1.07
N CYS A 152 6.47 19.27 0.17
CA CYS A 152 7.14 18.39 1.12
C CYS A 152 6.22 17.26 1.61
N GLY A 153 4.90 17.51 1.73
CA GLY A 153 3.91 16.46 1.99
C GLY A 153 3.89 15.41 0.87
N TRP A 154 3.86 15.87 -0.39
CA TRP A 154 3.90 14.99 -1.56
C TRP A 154 5.21 14.22 -1.70
N GLU A 155 6.37 14.86 -1.48
CA GLU A 155 7.66 14.18 -1.48
C GLU A 155 7.81 13.18 -0.34
N ALA A 156 7.21 13.45 0.83
CA ALA A 156 7.18 12.50 1.94
C ALA A 156 6.30 11.29 1.61
N LEU A 157 5.11 11.51 1.03
CA LEU A 157 4.24 10.44 0.56
C LEU A 157 4.99 9.54 -0.45
N ARG A 158 5.63 10.14 -1.46
CA ARG A 158 6.43 9.41 -2.45
C ARG A 158 7.54 8.59 -1.80
N ARG A 159 8.33 9.21 -0.90
CA ARG A 159 9.43 8.56 -0.19
C ARG A 159 8.95 7.36 0.61
N ASP A 160 7.87 7.49 1.34
CA ASP A 160 7.42 6.48 2.30
C ASP A 160 6.70 5.32 1.58
N VAL A 161 5.89 5.60 0.55
CA VAL A 161 5.33 4.55 -0.32
C VAL A 161 6.44 3.81 -1.06
N LEU A 162 7.46 4.52 -1.56
CA LEU A 162 8.64 3.90 -2.17
C LEU A 162 9.37 2.99 -1.18
N TRP A 163 9.55 3.43 0.06
CA TRP A 163 10.14 2.63 1.12
C TRP A 163 9.33 1.37 1.43
N VAL A 164 8.00 1.45 1.45
CA VAL A 164 7.11 0.30 1.65
C VAL A 164 7.31 -0.73 0.54
N LEU A 165 7.23 -0.28 -0.72
CA LEU A 165 7.38 -1.16 -1.87
C LEU A 165 8.76 -1.83 -1.90
N ASN A 166 9.82 -1.06 -1.66
CA ASN A 166 11.19 -1.58 -1.60
C ASN A 166 11.37 -2.60 -0.47
N SER A 167 10.87 -2.28 0.73
CA SER A 167 10.95 -3.16 1.89
C SER A 167 10.21 -4.47 1.64
N ALA A 168 9.00 -4.42 1.07
CA ALA A 168 8.25 -5.61 0.73
C ALA A 168 8.95 -6.45 -0.36
N LEU A 169 9.45 -5.82 -1.42
CA LEU A 169 10.18 -6.50 -2.50
C LEU A 169 11.48 -7.16 -2.02
N ARG A 170 12.19 -6.56 -1.06
CA ARG A 170 13.47 -7.06 -0.56
C ARG A 170 13.32 -8.09 0.56
N LYS A 171 12.46 -7.83 1.55
CA LYS A 171 12.31 -8.65 2.76
C LYS A 171 11.23 -9.71 2.62
N HIS A 172 10.23 -9.48 1.78
CA HIS A 172 9.03 -10.31 1.66
C HIS A 172 8.76 -10.76 0.22
N ARG A 173 9.83 -10.91 -0.59
CA ARG A 173 9.73 -11.28 -2.02
C ARG A 173 8.85 -12.52 -2.26
N GLY A 174 8.93 -13.52 -1.38
CA GLY A 174 8.16 -14.76 -1.47
C GLY A 174 6.65 -14.61 -1.25
N CYS A 175 6.19 -13.45 -0.80
CA CYS A 175 4.78 -13.17 -0.55
C CYS A 175 4.01 -12.77 -1.82
N PHE A 176 4.72 -12.39 -2.89
CA PHE A 176 4.13 -11.96 -4.15
C PHE A 176 3.96 -13.11 -5.16
N ASN A 177 3.03 -12.92 -6.09
CA ASN A 177 2.89 -13.84 -7.22
C ASN A 177 3.86 -13.46 -8.35
N TRP A 178 4.80 -14.36 -8.66
CA TRP A 178 5.80 -14.17 -9.71
C TRP A 178 5.54 -14.97 -10.99
N THR A 179 4.44 -15.73 -11.07
CA THR A 179 4.07 -16.43 -12.29
C THR A 179 3.85 -15.44 -13.43
N ARG A 180 4.28 -15.78 -14.64
CA ARG A 180 4.06 -14.93 -15.82
C ARG A 180 2.55 -14.81 -16.02
N ALA A 181 2.04 -13.58 -16.05
CA ALA A 181 0.76 -13.33 -16.70
C ALA A 181 1.00 -13.65 -18.18
N HIS A 182 0.33 -14.70 -18.67
CA HIS A 182 0.29 -15.04 -20.09
C HIS A 182 -0.63 -14.07 -20.81
#